data_AF-A0A2C5YT28-F1
#
_entry.id   AF-A0A2C5YT28-F1
#
_cell.length_a   1.000
_cell.length_b   1.000
_cell.length_c   1.000
_cell.angle_alpha   90.00
_cell.angle_beta   90.00
_cell.angle_gamma   90.00
#
_symmetry.space_group_name_H-M   'P 1'
#
loop_
_entity.id
_entity.type
_entity.pdbx_description
1 polymer ?
#
loop_
_entity_poly.entity_id
_entity_poly.type
_entity_poly.pdbx_seq_one_letter_code
_entity_poly.pdbx_strand_id
1 'polypeptide(L)'
;MPALQASLGRKWRASTSPSTDGRPSSSLFKTNYAMLATIFGAGFVFEMGFNSTMNKFWDNYNRGRQWKDIRSRYVEEDAEEGI
;
A
#
# COMPACT_ATOMS: atom_id res chain seq x y z
N MET A 1 13.09 -74.61 -16.56
CA MET A 1 13.24 -74.46 -15.10
C MET A 1 13.67 -73.01 -14.83
N PRO A 2 13.17 -72.36 -13.76
CA PRO A 2 12.41 -71.10 -13.82
C PRO A 2 13.25 -69.81 -13.79
N ALA A 3 12.58 -68.72 -14.19
CA ALA A 3 12.99 -67.34 -13.98
C ALA A 3 13.17 -67.05 -12.48
N LEU A 4 14.40 -66.76 -12.05
CA LEU A 4 14.70 -66.26 -10.71
C LEU A 4 14.90 -64.75 -10.76
N GLN A 5 13.80 -64.05 -10.45
CA GLN A 5 13.74 -62.91 -9.55
C GLN A 5 15.07 -62.22 -9.21
N ALA A 6 15.24 -60.98 -9.69
CA ALA A 6 16.02 -59.97 -8.99
C ALA A 6 15.34 -58.61 -9.16
N SER A 7 14.29 -58.40 -8.38
CA SER A 7 13.76 -57.07 -8.06
C SER A 7 14.86 -56.27 -7.37
N LEU A 8 15.68 -55.56 -8.14
CA LEU A 8 16.62 -54.58 -7.60
C LEU A 8 15.81 -53.44 -7.00
N GLY A 9 15.78 -53.42 -5.67
CA GLY A 9 15.03 -52.48 -4.86
C GLY A 9 15.21 -51.05 -5.32
N ARG A 10 14.10 -50.43 -5.74
CA ARG A 10 13.99 -48.98 -5.84
C ARG A 10 14.21 -48.41 -4.45
N LYS A 11 15.42 -47.91 -4.26
CA LYS A 11 15.91 -47.28 -3.04
C LYS A 11 14.99 -46.11 -2.75
N TRP A 12 14.34 -46.20 -1.60
CA TRP A 12 13.25 -45.35 -1.20
C TRP A 12 13.64 -43.87 -1.16
N ARG A 13 12.89 -43.08 -1.94
CA ARG A 13 12.40 -41.72 -1.68
C ARG A 13 13.19 -40.92 -0.63
N ALA A 14 13.87 -39.87 -1.11
CA ALA A 14 14.41 -38.80 -0.28
C ALA A 14 13.36 -38.34 0.74
N SER A 15 13.72 -38.42 2.02
CA SER A 15 13.00 -37.74 3.09
C SER A 15 13.19 -36.23 2.90
N THR A 16 12.33 -35.60 2.11
CA THR A 16 12.16 -34.14 2.19
C THR A 16 11.52 -33.84 3.54
N SER A 17 12.35 -33.55 4.54
CA SER A 17 11.92 -32.92 5.77
C SER A 17 11.32 -31.55 5.41
N PRO A 18 10.06 -31.24 5.77
CA PRO A 18 9.57 -29.89 5.61
C PRO A 18 10.32 -29.01 6.61
N SER A 19 11.30 -28.25 6.12
CA SER A 19 11.83 -27.13 6.90
C SER A 19 10.70 -26.14 7.06
N THR A 20 10.03 -26.16 8.21
CA THR A 20 9.12 -25.09 8.63
C THR A 20 9.99 -23.89 8.99
N ASP A 21 10.56 -23.27 7.96
CA ASP A 21 11.24 -22.00 8.09
C ASP A 21 10.18 -20.97 8.46
N GLY A 22 10.21 -20.48 9.70
CA GLY A 22 9.34 -19.43 10.24
C GLY A 22 9.53 -18.06 9.58
N ARG A 23 9.92 -18.01 8.31
CA ARG A 23 10.04 -16.77 7.54
C ARG A 23 8.64 -16.27 7.21
N PRO A 24 8.29 -15.02 7.58
CA PRO A 24 7.02 -14.45 7.18
C PRO A 24 6.97 -14.42 5.65
N SER A 25 6.05 -15.21 5.08
CA SER A 25 5.79 -15.21 3.66
C SER A 25 4.94 -13.98 3.33
N SER A 26 5.54 -12.90 2.83
CA SER A 26 4.81 -11.72 2.37
C SER A 26 4.01 -12.04 1.09
N SER A 27 2.85 -12.67 1.27
CA SER A 27 1.98 -13.11 0.16
C SER A 27 1.57 -11.96 -0.78
N LEU A 28 1.59 -10.72 -0.29
CA LEU A 28 1.24 -9.52 -1.06
C LEU A 28 2.22 -9.18 -2.20
N PHE A 29 3.51 -9.57 -2.07
CA PHE A 29 4.55 -9.25 -3.04
C PHE A 29 5.06 -10.46 -3.83
N LYS A 30 4.48 -11.64 -3.60
CA LYS A 30 4.90 -12.89 -4.26
C LYS A 30 4.20 -13.16 -5.59
N THR A 31 3.14 -12.42 -5.91
CA THR A 31 2.36 -12.65 -7.13
C THR A 31 2.12 -11.33 -7.86
N ASN A 32 2.39 -11.31 -9.17
CA ASN A 32 2.37 -10.09 -9.99
C ASN A 32 1.05 -9.31 -9.87
N TYR A 33 -0.09 -10.00 -9.93
CA TYR A 33 -1.39 -9.33 -9.82
C TYR A 33 -1.68 -8.82 -8.39
N ALA A 34 -1.26 -9.56 -7.36
CA ALA A 34 -1.46 -9.18 -5.96
C ALA A 34 -0.63 -7.93 -5.60
N MET A 35 0.58 -7.83 -6.15
CA MET A 35 1.41 -6.63 -6.04
C MET A 35 0.73 -5.41 -6.67
N LEU A 36 0.23 -5.54 -7.90
CA LEU A 36 -0.44 -4.43 -8.58
C LEU A 36 -1.70 -3.99 -7.82
N ALA A 37 -2.54 -4.93 -7.39
CA ALA A 37 -3.71 -4.63 -6.57
C ALA A 37 -3.34 -3.93 -5.26
N THR A 38 -2.25 -4.36 -4.62
CA THR A 38 -1.75 -3.74 -3.39
C THR A 38 -1.26 -2.32 -3.63
N ILE A 39 -0.49 -2.07 -4.69
CA ILE A 39 0.02 -0.73 -5.02
C ILE A 39 -1.12 0.22 -5.36
N PHE A 40 -2.08 -0.21 -6.19
CA PHE A 40 -3.23 0.62 -6.51
C PHE A 40 -4.11 0.89 -5.29
N GLY A 41 -4.41 -0.14 -4.50
CA GLY A 41 -5.19 0.01 -3.27
C GLY A 41 -4.50 0.92 -2.24
N ALA A 42 -3.20 0.74 -2.04
CA ALA A 42 -2.39 1.61 -1.20
C ALA A 42 -2.35 3.04 -1.73
N GLY A 43 -2.26 3.23 -3.05
CA GLY A 43 -2.30 4.54 -3.70
C GLY A 43 -3.59 5.30 -3.40
N PHE A 44 -4.75 4.66 -3.53
CA PHE A 44 -6.04 5.29 -3.22
C PHE A 44 -6.18 5.67 -1.74
N VAL A 45 -5.81 4.76 -0.83
CA VAL A 45 -5.87 5.05 0.61
C VAL A 45 -4.87 6.15 0.99
N PHE A 46 -3.67 6.11 0.39
CA PHE A 46 -2.65 7.12 0.61
C PHE A 46 -3.10 8.48 0.11
N GLU A 47 -3.66 8.60 -1.09
CA GLU A 47 -4.16 9.86 -1.64
C GLU A 47 -5.18 10.52 -0.70
N MET A 48 -6.19 9.76 -0.23
CA MET A 48 -7.22 10.28 0.68
C MET A 48 -6.63 10.84 1.98
N GLY A 49 -5.71 10.10 2.61
CA GLY A 49 -5.06 10.54 3.85
C GLY A 49 -4.07 11.68 3.62
N PHE A 50 -3.27 11.58 2.56
CA PHE A 50 -2.19 12.50 2.24
C PHE A 50 -2.73 13.88 1.87
N ASN A 51 -3.73 13.98 0.98
CA ASN A 51 -4.32 15.27 0.62
C ASN A 51 -4.86 16.01 1.85
N SER A 52 -5.65 15.32 2.69
CA SER A 52 -6.23 15.94 3.90
C SER A 52 -5.15 16.40 4.87
N THR A 53 -4.12 15.58 5.07
CA THR A 53 -3.03 15.88 6.01
C THR A 53 -2.16 17.02 5.51
N MET A 54 -1.76 16.98 4.24
CA MET A 54 -0.89 18.00 3.65
C MET A 54 -1.58 19.34 3.51
N ASN A 55 -2.88 19.37 3.15
CA ASN A 55 -3.65 20.61 3.16
C ASN A 55 -3.68 21.23 4.55
N LYS A 56 -3.99 20.45 5.60
CA LYS A 56 -4.00 20.97 6.98
C LYS A 56 -2.63 21.44 7.44
N PHE A 57 -1.57 20.71 7.08
CA PHE A 57 -0.21 21.11 7.43
C PHE A 57 0.17 22.43 6.75
N TRP A 58 -0.08 22.54 5.45
CA TRP A 58 0.19 23.76 4.68
C TRP A 58 -0.63 24.94 5.19
N ASP A 59 -1.91 24.72 5.45
CA ASP A 59 -2.83 25.71 5.99
C ASP A 59 -2.35 26.24 7.33
N ASN A 60 -1.92 25.35 8.22
CA ASN A 60 -1.41 25.72 9.54
C ASN A 60 -0.10 26.50 9.48
N TYR A 61 0.79 26.14 8.55
CA TYR A 61 2.08 26.80 8.37
C TYR A 61 1.93 28.18 7.72
N ASN A 62 0.97 28.35 6.80
CA ASN A 62 0.75 29.60 6.07
C ASN A 62 -0.45 30.41 6.61
N ARG A 63 -0.86 30.20 7.86
CA ARG A 63 -1.95 30.95 8.49
C ARG A 63 -1.72 32.47 8.38
N GLY A 64 -2.77 33.20 8.06
CA GLY A 64 -2.74 34.66 7.93
C GLY A 64 -2.13 35.18 6.62
N ARG A 65 -1.62 34.30 5.76
CA ARG A 65 -1.13 34.64 4.40
C ARG A 65 -2.00 34.06 3.30
N GLN A 66 -2.94 33.20 3.64
CA GLN A 66 -3.80 32.56 2.67
C GLN A 66 -4.95 33.47 2.30
N TRP A 67 -5.33 33.45 1.01
CA TRP A 67 -6.48 34.22 0.54
C TRP A 67 -7.74 33.94 1.36
N LYS A 68 -7.99 32.69 1.76
CA LYS A 68 -9.13 32.34 2.62
C LYS A 68 -9.14 33.03 3.98
N ASP A 69 -7.98 33.41 4.51
CA ASP A 69 -7.85 34.09 5.80
C ASP A 69 -7.98 35.62 5.65
N ILE A 70 -7.71 36.17 4.46
CA ILE A 70 -7.66 37.62 4.19
C ILE A 70 -8.89 38.10 3.43
N ARG A 71 -9.54 37.23 2.66
CA ARG A 71 -10.69 37.55 1.79
C ARG A 71 -11.81 38.28 2.51
N SER A 72 -12.09 37.94 3.77
CA SER A 72 -13.18 38.57 4.52
C SER A 72 -13.03 40.09 4.59
N ARG A 73 -11.79 40.59 4.67
CA ARG A 73 -11.51 42.03 4.72
C ARG A 73 -11.91 42.76 3.43
N TYR A 74 -11.64 42.16 2.28
CA TYR A 74 -11.97 42.75 0.98
C TYR A 74 -13.46 42.62 0.62
N VAL A 75 -14.12 41.54 1.03
CA VAL A 75 -15.56 41.36 0.77
C VAL A 75 -16.41 42.30 1.64
N GLU A 76 -15.95 42.63 2.84
CA GLU A 76 -16.59 43.65 3.70
C GLU A 76 -16.37 45.06 3.14
N GLU A 77 -15.16 45.38 2.65
CA GLU A 77 -14.87 46.64 1.95
C GLU A 77 -15.75 46.82 0.70
N ASP A 78 -15.92 45.77 -0.13
CA ASP A 78 -16.82 45.80 -1.30
C ASP A 78 -18.30 46.00 -0.91
N ALA A 79 -18.73 45.51 0.27
CA ALA A 79 -20.11 45.61 0.73
C ALA A 79 -20.42 46.96 1.40
N GLU A 80 -19.46 47.58 2.08
CA GLU A 80 -19.61 48.91 2.69
C GLU A 80 -19.40 50.06 1.68
N GLU A 81 -18.60 49.86 0.62
CA GLU A 81 -18.41 50.86 -0.45
C GLU A 81 -19.52 50.91 -1.52
N GLY A 82 -20.56 50.09 -1.41
CA GLY A 82 -21.88 50.34 -2.00
C GLY A 82 -21.94 50.44 -3.53
N ILE A 83 -21.87 49.29 -4.21
CA ILE A 83 -22.61 49.02 -5.46
C ILE A 83 -23.65 47.94 -5.22
#